data_AF-A0AAW7L4G2-F1
#
_entry.id   AF-A0AAW7L4G2-F1
#
_cell.length_a   1.000
_cell.length_b   1.000
_cell.length_c   1.000
_cell.angle_alpha   90.00
_cell.angle_beta   90.00
_cell.angle_gamma   90.00
#
_symmetry.space_group_name_H-M   'P 1'
#
loop_
_entity.id
_entity.type
_entity.pdbx_description
1 polymer ?
#
loop_
_entity_poly.entity_id
_entity_poly.type
_entity_poly.pdbx_seq_one_letter_code
_entity_poly.pdbx_strand_id
1 'polypeptide(L)'
;MFVVDLTFDCYQDTTLEQAEQAINRLVNALRFNGQIIGEEFPTVLKDGYFITRVMCPTEDAMHPLNNSAFVKHSVEKLHGAGLLAPKVKVIGQDIHSNGADGCKEPSSYILYTTYVHTCSPLYCGDDFLPVPLFNIPAIANGDYKTLIKWQEDWQACDQIQINGATRCEFPALEEIASTQSDLYRRGKDITKRISFLTKKPVYYYLYRVGGVDKASELERKCPSCHGEWKLPEPWFGLFDFRCEPCGIVSNISWDFQ
;
A
#
# COMPACT_ATOMS: atom_id res chain seq x y z
N MET A 1 6.54 9.59 -7.03
CA MET A 1 7.45 9.00 -6.03
C MET A 1 8.88 9.45 -6.30
N PHE A 2 9.76 9.26 -5.33
CA PHE A 2 11.16 9.71 -5.40
C PHE A 2 12.12 8.55 -5.15
N VAL A 3 13.18 8.48 -5.96
CA VAL A 3 14.32 7.59 -5.73
C VAL A 3 15.23 8.24 -4.70
N VAL A 4 15.58 7.50 -3.65
CA VAL A 4 16.42 7.99 -2.56
C VAL A 4 17.52 6.98 -2.26
N ASP A 5 18.75 7.47 -2.08
CA ASP A 5 19.86 6.68 -1.57
C ASP A 5 20.02 6.92 -0.07
N LEU A 6 20.08 5.82 0.70
CA LEU A 6 20.42 5.79 2.11
C LEU A 6 21.85 5.29 2.25
N THR A 7 22.78 6.17 2.64
CA THR A 7 24.20 5.82 2.79
C THR A 7 24.56 5.62 4.26
N PHE A 8 25.05 4.42 4.59
CA PHE A 8 25.45 4.02 5.95
C PHE A 8 26.98 3.94 6.03
N ASP A 9 27.58 4.88 6.75
CA ASP A 9 29.02 4.87 7.03
C ASP A 9 29.33 3.95 8.22
N CYS A 10 30.45 3.23 8.12
CA CYS A 10 31.03 2.48 9.23
C CYS A 10 31.94 3.40 10.06
N TYR A 11 31.70 3.51 11.36
CA TYR A 11 32.60 4.27 12.27
C TYR A 11 33.55 3.38 13.09
N GLN A 12 33.36 2.06 13.02
CA GLN A 12 34.23 1.04 13.57
C GLN A 12 34.12 -0.22 12.69
N ASP A 13 35.04 -1.17 12.88
CA ASP A 13 34.98 -2.45 12.18
C ASP A 13 33.66 -3.18 12.48
N THR A 14 33.05 -3.73 11.45
CA THR A 14 31.80 -4.49 11.51
C THR A 14 31.89 -5.70 10.59
N THR A 15 31.09 -6.73 10.86
CA THR A 15 30.94 -7.83 9.93
C THR A 15 29.84 -7.52 8.92
N LEU A 16 29.95 -8.10 7.73
CA LEU A 16 28.91 -7.96 6.70
C LEU A 16 27.54 -8.39 7.24
N GLU A 17 27.49 -9.49 7.99
CA GLU A 17 26.26 -10.02 8.60
C GLU A 17 25.63 -9.04 9.60
N GLN A 18 26.43 -8.43 10.49
CA GLN A 18 25.93 -7.48 11.48
C GLN A 18 25.39 -6.21 10.81
N ALA A 19 26.12 -5.69 9.82
CA ALA A 19 25.68 -4.53 9.04
C ALA A 19 24.39 -4.83 8.28
N GLU A 20 24.33 -5.96 7.59
CA GLU A 20 23.15 -6.41 6.83
C GLU A 20 21.92 -6.52 7.74
N GLN A 21 22.03 -7.20 8.88
CA GLN A 21 20.92 -7.36 9.82
C GLN A 21 20.40 -6.01 10.35
N ALA A 22 21.31 -5.07 10.64
CA ALA A 22 20.96 -3.74 11.14
C ALA A 22 20.29 -2.88 10.05
N ILE A 23 20.83 -2.88 8.83
CA ILE A 23 20.26 -2.17 7.67
C ILE A 23 18.88 -2.75 7.34
N ASN A 24 18.75 -4.07 7.23
CA ASN A 24 17.47 -4.74 6.95
C ASN A 24 16.41 -4.45 8.01
N ARG A 25 16.81 -4.30 9.28
CA ARG A 25 15.88 -3.88 10.35
C ARG A 25 15.34 -2.48 10.08
N LEU A 26 16.21 -1.51 9.76
CA LEU A 26 15.77 -0.15 9.47
C LEU A 26 14.90 -0.09 8.21
N VAL A 27 15.33 -0.75 7.13
CA VAL A 27 14.57 -0.79 5.86
C VAL A 27 13.17 -1.36 6.09
N ASN A 28 13.05 -2.46 6.84
CA ASN A 28 11.74 -3.01 7.21
C ASN A 28 10.91 -2.04 8.07
N ALA A 29 11.53 -1.34 9.03
CA ALA A 29 10.83 -0.36 9.85
C ALA A 29 10.31 0.82 9.02
N LEU A 30 11.13 1.34 8.07
CA LEU A 30 10.74 2.39 7.14
C LEU A 30 9.59 1.93 6.24
N ARG A 31 9.65 0.68 5.75
CA ARG A 31 8.62 0.09 4.91
C ARG A 31 7.31 -0.03 5.65
N PHE A 32 7.32 -0.64 6.84
CA PHE A 32 6.11 -0.79 7.65
C PHE A 32 5.55 0.53 8.17
N ASN A 33 6.37 1.59 8.21
CA ASN A 33 5.90 2.95 8.47
C ASN A 33 5.40 3.68 7.21
N GLY A 34 5.52 3.08 6.03
CA GLY A 34 5.11 3.65 4.74
C GLY A 34 5.99 4.79 4.24
N GLN A 35 7.20 4.95 4.80
CA GLN A 35 8.17 5.94 4.31
C GLN A 35 8.89 5.45 3.03
N ILE A 36 8.96 4.14 2.83
CA ILE A 36 9.43 3.52 1.59
C ILE A 36 8.40 2.55 1.02
N ILE A 37 8.44 2.38 -0.29
CA ILE A 37 7.52 1.56 -1.09
C ILE A 37 8.33 0.54 -1.88
N GLY A 38 7.75 -0.63 -2.12
CA GLY A 38 8.37 -1.72 -2.87
C GLY A 38 8.69 -2.92 -2.00
N GLU A 39 9.31 -3.93 -2.62
CA GLU A 39 9.64 -5.21 -1.97
C GLU A 39 11.15 -5.45 -1.97
N GLU A 40 11.85 -4.98 -2.99
CA GLU A 40 13.29 -5.15 -3.16
C GLU A 40 14.03 -3.84 -2.90
N PHE A 41 14.96 -3.87 -1.95
CA PHE A 41 15.79 -2.72 -1.56
C PHE A 41 17.25 -3.10 -1.68
N PRO A 42 17.83 -3.03 -2.90
CA PRO A 42 19.20 -3.45 -3.12
C PRO A 42 20.14 -2.63 -2.24
N THR A 43 20.99 -3.34 -1.51
CA THR A 43 22.04 -2.75 -0.67
C THR A 43 23.39 -3.16 -1.21
N VAL A 44 24.24 -2.18 -1.50
CA VAL A 44 25.59 -2.41 -2.03
C VAL A 44 26.64 -1.97 -1.01
N LEU A 45 27.70 -2.76 -0.86
CA LEU A 45 28.93 -2.35 -0.17
C LEU A 45 29.88 -1.75 -1.21
N LYS A 46 30.20 -0.47 -1.06
CA LYS A 46 31.09 0.25 -1.97
C LYS A 46 32.01 1.16 -1.17
N ASP A 47 33.31 1.10 -1.44
CA ASP A 47 34.32 2.00 -0.86
C ASP A 47 34.24 2.12 0.68
N GLY A 48 33.87 1.03 1.37
CA GLY A 48 33.79 0.95 2.83
C GLY A 48 32.48 1.42 3.48
N TYR A 49 31.47 1.80 2.69
CA TYR A 49 30.14 2.16 3.17
C TYR A 49 29.04 1.37 2.45
N PHE A 50 27.86 1.30 3.07
CA PHE A 50 26.70 0.65 2.47
C PHE A 50 25.76 1.69 1.85
N ILE A 51 25.16 1.36 0.71
CA ILE A 51 24.11 2.19 0.10
C ILE A 51 22.89 1.31 -0.14
N THR A 52 21.76 1.67 0.45
CA THR A 52 20.46 1.09 0.09
C THR A 52 19.69 2.08 -0.77
N ARG A 53 19.24 1.65 -1.94
CA ARG A 53 18.35 2.45 -2.79
C ARG A 53 16.90 2.11 -2.50
N VAL A 54 16.08 3.15 -2.28
CA VAL A 54 14.67 3.02 -1.91
C VAL A 54 13.79 3.95 -2.74
N MET A 55 12.50 3.60 -2.81
CA MET A 55 11.44 4.43 -3.39
C MET A 55 10.59 5.05 -2.29
N CYS A 56 10.35 6.36 -2.35
CA CYS A 56 9.58 7.11 -1.36
C CYS A 56 8.30 7.71 -1.98
N PRO A 57 7.17 7.77 -1.24
CA PRO A 57 5.95 8.40 -1.74
C PRO A 57 6.16 9.90 -2.06
N THR A 58 6.86 10.61 -1.18
CA THR A 58 7.14 12.05 -1.27
C THR A 58 8.63 12.33 -1.10
N GLU A 59 9.07 13.52 -1.49
CA GLU A 59 10.48 13.96 -1.38
C GLU A 59 10.95 14.02 0.08
N ASP A 60 10.04 14.41 0.98
CA ASP A 60 10.27 14.58 2.42
C ASP A 60 9.98 13.30 3.24
N ALA A 61 9.69 12.17 2.61
CA ALA A 61 9.31 10.94 3.31
C ALA A 61 10.36 10.49 4.35
N MET A 62 11.64 10.77 4.11
CA MET A 62 12.74 10.45 5.03
C MET A 62 12.96 11.48 6.15
N HIS A 63 12.13 12.54 6.24
CA HIS A 63 12.26 13.54 7.28
C HIS A 63 12.03 12.91 8.67
N PRO A 64 12.87 13.18 9.70
CA PRO A 64 12.77 12.54 11.01
C PRO A 64 11.43 12.70 11.74
N LEU A 65 10.63 13.72 11.39
CA LEU A 65 9.28 13.93 11.92
C LEU A 65 8.30 12.81 11.48
N ASN A 66 8.58 12.15 10.37
CA ASN A 66 7.76 11.05 9.86
C ASN A 66 8.10 9.71 10.53
N ASN A 67 9.18 9.63 11.31
CA ASN A 67 9.64 8.38 11.91
C ASN A 67 8.71 7.89 13.02
N SER A 68 8.22 6.66 12.88
CA SER A 68 7.59 5.93 14.00
C SER A 68 8.58 5.59 15.10
N ALA A 69 8.07 5.12 16.24
CA ALA A 69 8.91 4.62 17.33
C ALA A 69 9.83 3.47 16.87
N PHE A 70 9.36 2.59 15.99
CA PHE A 70 10.19 1.49 15.45
C PHE A 70 11.29 1.99 14.52
N VAL A 71 11.02 3.01 13.71
CA VAL A 71 12.05 3.62 12.86
C VAL A 71 13.12 4.26 13.73
N LYS A 72 12.73 5.07 14.73
CA LYS A 72 13.66 5.68 15.68
C LYS A 72 14.53 4.64 16.38
N HIS A 73 13.89 3.58 16.90
CA HIS A 73 14.60 2.47 17.53
C HIS A 73 15.56 1.75 16.58
N SER A 74 15.17 1.57 15.32
CA SER A 74 16.01 0.89 14.33
C SER A 74 17.22 1.73 13.93
N VAL A 75 17.06 3.06 13.84
CA VAL A 75 18.18 4.00 13.64
C VAL A 75 19.16 3.92 14.81
N GLU A 76 18.69 3.91 16.06
CA GLU A 76 19.56 3.75 17.24
C GLU A 76 20.35 2.43 17.22
N LYS A 77 19.72 1.35 16.73
CA LYS A 77 20.34 0.02 16.68
C LYS A 77 21.44 -0.12 15.62
N LEU A 78 21.55 0.82 14.67
CA LEU A 78 22.67 0.86 13.71
C LEU A 78 24.01 0.98 14.42
N HIS A 79 24.08 1.76 15.51
CA HIS A 79 25.31 1.92 16.30
C HIS A 79 25.80 0.59 16.87
N GLY A 80 24.90 -0.31 17.25
CA GLY A 80 25.27 -1.64 17.74
C GLY A 80 25.99 -2.50 16.69
N ALA A 81 25.83 -2.16 15.40
CA ALA A 81 26.52 -2.79 14.27
C ALA A 81 27.68 -1.94 13.72
N GLY A 82 28.11 -0.89 14.44
CA GLY A 82 29.19 0.00 13.99
C GLY A 82 28.81 0.94 12.84
N LEU A 83 27.52 1.10 12.55
CA LEU A 83 27.00 1.96 11.50
C LEU A 83 26.47 3.29 12.07
N LEU A 84 26.68 4.38 11.33
CA LEU A 84 26.02 5.65 11.59
C LEU A 84 24.59 5.66 11.03
N ALA A 85 23.78 6.61 11.53
CA ALA A 85 22.48 6.92 10.91
C ALA A 85 22.67 7.26 9.42
N PRO A 86 21.76 6.83 8.53
CA PRO A 86 21.98 6.97 7.11
C PRO A 86 21.96 8.43 6.67
N LYS A 87 22.91 8.81 5.83
CA LYS A 87 22.82 10.04 5.03
C LYS A 87 21.79 9.83 3.94
N VAL A 88 20.83 10.74 3.85
CA VAL A 88 19.73 10.69 2.88
C VAL A 88 20.10 11.56 1.69
N LYS A 89 20.04 10.98 0.48
CA LYS A 89 20.20 11.72 -0.77
C LYS A 89 19.02 11.43 -1.70
N VAL A 90 18.18 12.44 -1.93
CA VAL A 90 17.15 12.38 -2.98
C VAL A 90 17.85 12.43 -4.34
N ILE A 91 17.58 11.42 -5.18
CA ILE A 91 18.14 11.33 -6.53
C ILE A 91 17.23 12.07 -7.52
N GLY A 92 15.92 11.89 -7.39
CA GLY A 92 14.93 12.57 -8.22
C GLY A 92 13.57 11.89 -8.20
N GLN A 93 12.62 12.50 -8.90
CA GLN A 93 11.29 11.95 -9.10
C GLN A 93 11.33 10.82 -10.13
N ASP A 94 10.63 9.73 -9.86
CA ASP A 94 10.34 8.69 -10.86
C ASP A 94 9.17 9.13 -11.75
N ILE A 95 9.41 9.14 -13.05
CA ILE A 95 8.44 9.57 -14.08
C ILE A 95 7.38 8.52 -14.38
N HIS A 96 7.62 7.26 -14.00
CA HIS A 96 6.69 6.15 -14.23
C HIS A 96 5.79 5.88 -13.03
N SER A 97 6.02 6.58 -11.92
CA SER A 97 5.26 6.41 -10.69
C SER A 97 4.04 7.33 -10.64
N ASN A 98 2.97 6.85 -10.02
CA ASN A 98 1.87 7.70 -9.60
C ASN A 98 2.36 8.76 -8.60
N GLY A 99 1.79 9.97 -8.68
CA GLY A 99 1.97 11.01 -7.67
C GLY A 99 1.46 10.55 -6.31
N ALA A 100 1.85 11.24 -5.24
CA ALA A 100 1.27 11.04 -3.92
C ALA A 100 0.14 12.06 -3.70
N ASP A 101 -0.86 11.66 -2.93
CA ASP A 101 -1.93 12.55 -2.47
C ASP A 101 -1.36 13.75 -1.68
N GLY A 102 -1.91 14.93 -1.99
CA GLY A 102 -1.60 16.20 -1.33
C GLY A 102 -2.77 16.77 -0.52
N CYS A 103 -3.94 16.12 -0.53
CA CYS A 103 -5.13 16.55 0.18
C CYS A 103 -4.86 16.69 1.69
N LYS A 104 -5.27 17.82 2.25
CA LYS A 104 -5.14 18.07 3.70
C LYS A 104 -6.31 17.50 4.49
N GLU A 105 -7.50 17.53 3.89
CA GLU A 105 -8.76 17.13 4.53
C GLU A 105 -9.61 16.33 3.54
N PRO A 106 -9.20 15.10 3.18
CA PRO A 106 -9.98 14.28 2.27
C PRO A 106 -11.38 13.99 2.83
N SER A 107 -12.37 13.93 1.94
CA SER A 107 -13.76 13.63 2.30
C SER A 107 -13.94 12.17 2.72
N SER A 108 -13.17 11.27 2.10
CA SER A 108 -13.19 9.82 2.31
C SER A 108 -11.89 9.19 1.82
N TYR A 109 -11.75 7.89 2.04
CA TYR A 109 -10.64 7.09 1.51
C TYR A 109 -11.14 5.84 0.79
N ILE A 110 -10.28 5.26 -0.03
CA ILE A 110 -10.54 4.01 -0.73
C ILE A 110 -9.36 3.06 -0.49
N LEU A 111 -9.61 1.90 0.09
CA LEU A 111 -8.66 0.80 0.18
C LEU A 111 -8.67 0.07 -1.16
N TYR A 112 -7.65 0.32 -1.97
CA TYR A 112 -7.55 -0.08 -3.37
C TYR A 112 -6.10 -0.39 -3.73
N THR A 113 -5.89 -1.44 -4.51
CA THR A 113 -4.60 -1.75 -5.11
C THR A 113 -4.81 -2.60 -6.36
N THR A 114 -3.75 -2.76 -7.15
CA THR A 114 -3.65 -3.70 -8.28
C THR A 114 -2.26 -4.31 -8.26
N TYR A 115 -2.06 -5.46 -8.89
CA TYR A 115 -0.74 -6.10 -8.95
C TYR A 115 0.31 -5.24 -9.67
N VAL A 116 -0.12 -4.31 -10.55
CA VAL A 116 0.78 -3.41 -11.30
C VAL A 116 1.18 -2.16 -10.51
N HIS A 117 0.45 -1.81 -9.46
CA HIS A 117 0.72 -0.59 -8.69
C HIS A 117 1.73 -0.84 -7.57
N THR A 118 2.86 -0.14 -7.61
CA THR A 118 3.82 -0.08 -6.51
C THR A 118 3.67 1.23 -5.74
N CYS A 119 2.57 1.37 -4.99
CA CYS A 119 2.25 2.58 -4.23
C CYS A 119 1.54 2.24 -2.91
N SER A 120 1.12 3.28 -2.17
CA SER A 120 0.22 3.08 -1.03
C SER A 120 -1.09 2.41 -1.47
N PRO A 121 -1.63 1.46 -0.68
CA PRO A 121 -2.92 0.82 -0.94
C PRO A 121 -4.11 1.66 -0.45
N LEU A 122 -3.88 2.82 0.15
CA LEU A 122 -4.92 3.74 0.57
C LEU A 122 -4.94 4.95 -0.36
N TYR A 123 -6.08 5.21 -0.98
CA TYR A 123 -6.28 6.29 -1.94
C TYR A 123 -7.20 7.35 -1.34
N CYS A 124 -6.94 8.61 -1.69
CA CYS A 124 -7.81 9.72 -1.34
C CYS A 124 -9.11 9.63 -2.14
N GLY A 125 -10.25 9.83 -1.46
CA GLY A 125 -11.58 9.80 -2.07
C GLY A 125 -11.95 11.06 -2.84
N ASP A 126 -11.06 12.04 -2.98
CA ASP A 126 -11.34 13.29 -3.71
C ASP A 126 -10.54 13.40 -5.02
N ASP A 127 -9.29 12.92 -5.05
CA ASP A 127 -8.41 13.00 -6.23
C ASP A 127 -7.91 11.64 -6.74
N PHE A 128 -8.21 10.55 -6.01
CA PHE A 128 -7.76 9.19 -6.31
C PHE A 128 -6.24 9.05 -6.44
N LEU A 129 -5.48 9.80 -5.64
CA LEU A 129 -4.04 9.61 -5.48
C LEU A 129 -3.72 8.77 -4.24
N PRO A 130 -2.62 7.99 -4.27
CA PRO A 130 -2.17 7.18 -3.14
C PRO A 130 -1.70 8.05 -1.98
N VAL A 131 -2.26 7.81 -0.80
CA VAL A 131 -1.97 8.51 0.45
C VAL A 131 -0.67 8.01 1.07
N PRO A 132 0.34 8.88 1.30
CA PRO A 132 1.51 8.51 2.09
C PRO A 132 1.09 8.04 3.49
N LEU A 133 1.39 6.80 3.86
CA LEU A 133 0.78 6.20 5.06
C LEU A 133 1.21 6.92 6.35
N PHE A 134 2.41 7.49 6.42
CA PHE A 134 2.84 8.30 7.56
C PHE A 134 2.05 9.61 7.75
N ASN A 135 1.18 10.00 6.81
CA ASN A 135 0.28 11.15 6.95
C ASN A 135 -1.03 10.83 7.70
N ILE A 136 -1.36 9.55 7.90
CA ILE A 136 -2.53 9.14 8.69
C ILE A 136 -2.10 8.61 10.06
N PRO A 137 -3.03 8.41 11.02
CA PRO A 137 -2.69 7.72 12.26
C PRO A 137 -2.35 6.24 12.02
N ALA A 138 -1.35 5.73 12.76
CA ALA A 138 -0.96 4.32 12.71
C ALA A 138 -2.13 3.37 12.99
N ILE A 139 -2.26 2.32 12.18
CA ILE A 139 -3.44 1.45 12.17
C ILE A 139 -3.41 0.49 13.37
N ALA A 140 -2.28 -0.20 13.55
CA ALA A 140 -2.09 -1.21 14.59
C ALA A 140 -0.64 -1.20 15.07
N ASN A 141 -0.44 -1.40 16.38
CA ASN A 141 0.88 -1.49 17.02
C ASN A 141 1.86 -0.34 16.76
N GLY A 142 1.42 0.79 16.21
CA GLY A 142 2.27 1.94 15.91
C GLY A 142 2.86 1.97 14.49
N ASP A 143 2.39 1.10 13.58
CA ASP A 143 2.78 1.11 12.17
C ASP A 143 1.62 0.69 11.23
N TYR A 144 1.96 0.42 9.95
CA TYR A 144 1.05 0.01 8.88
C TYR A 144 1.31 -1.41 8.39
N LYS A 145 2.05 -2.24 9.14
CA LYS A 145 2.46 -3.58 8.70
C LYS A 145 1.27 -4.44 8.26
N THR A 146 0.17 -4.41 9.01
CA THR A 146 -1.06 -5.16 8.68
C THR A 146 -1.66 -4.74 7.34
N LEU A 147 -1.65 -3.44 7.03
CA LEU A 147 -2.15 -2.90 5.76
C LEU A 147 -1.25 -3.31 4.59
N ILE A 148 0.07 -3.20 4.77
CA ILE A 148 1.04 -3.58 3.74
C ILE A 148 1.00 -5.09 3.47
N LYS A 149 0.87 -5.93 4.51
CA LYS A 149 0.69 -7.37 4.32
C LYS A 149 -0.64 -7.72 3.64
N TRP A 150 -1.71 -7.00 3.94
CA TRP A 150 -2.97 -7.15 3.18
C TRP A 150 -2.78 -6.78 1.71
N GLN A 151 -2.05 -5.71 1.40
CA GLN A 151 -1.75 -5.30 0.03
C GLN A 151 -0.97 -6.39 -0.72
N GLU A 152 0.11 -6.92 -0.13
CA GLU A 152 0.91 -8.01 -0.73
C GLU A 152 0.04 -9.22 -1.08
N ASP A 153 -0.77 -9.68 -0.12
CA ASP A 153 -1.64 -10.85 -0.32
C ASP A 153 -2.70 -10.58 -1.41
N TRP A 154 -3.30 -9.39 -1.41
CA TRP A 154 -4.29 -9.00 -2.42
C TRP A 154 -3.66 -8.93 -3.82
N GLN A 155 -2.49 -8.29 -3.95
CA GLN A 155 -1.76 -8.17 -5.21
C GLN A 155 -1.30 -9.52 -5.75
N ALA A 156 -0.91 -10.45 -4.86
CA ALA A 156 -0.58 -11.82 -5.26
C ALA A 156 -1.80 -12.54 -5.86
N CYS A 157 -2.99 -12.37 -5.27
CA CYS A 157 -4.21 -12.95 -5.81
C CYS A 157 -4.57 -12.36 -7.18
N ASP A 158 -4.50 -11.03 -7.30
CA ASP A 158 -4.73 -10.31 -8.55
C ASP A 158 -3.74 -10.76 -9.65
N GLN A 159 -2.45 -10.87 -9.33
CA GLN A 159 -1.43 -11.37 -10.26
C GLN A 159 -1.71 -12.80 -10.73
N ILE A 160 -2.11 -13.71 -9.82
CA ILE A 160 -2.46 -15.10 -10.17
C ILE A 160 -3.67 -15.13 -11.10
N GLN A 161 -4.68 -14.31 -10.81
CA GLN A 161 -5.88 -14.19 -11.63
C GLN A 161 -5.55 -13.66 -13.02
N ILE A 162 -4.79 -12.58 -13.13
CA ILE A 162 -4.42 -11.96 -14.40
C ILE A 162 -3.55 -12.88 -15.26
N ASN A 163 -2.66 -13.67 -14.65
CA ASN A 163 -1.86 -14.63 -15.39
C ASN A 163 -2.70 -15.74 -16.02
N GLY A 164 -3.83 -16.13 -15.40
CA GLY A 164 -4.81 -17.09 -15.93
C GLY A 164 -4.26 -18.47 -16.33
N ALA A 165 -3.04 -18.81 -15.91
CA ALA A 165 -2.31 -19.96 -16.43
C ALA A 165 -2.55 -21.25 -15.63
N THR A 166 -3.18 -21.16 -14.46
CA THR A 166 -3.32 -22.28 -13.53
C THR A 166 -4.68 -22.26 -12.86
N ARG A 167 -5.10 -23.43 -12.33
CA ARG A 167 -6.33 -23.55 -11.52
C ARG A 167 -6.33 -22.69 -10.26
N CYS A 168 -5.19 -22.11 -9.86
CA CYS A 168 -5.11 -21.18 -8.74
C CYS A 168 -5.82 -19.85 -9.03
N GLU A 169 -6.14 -19.53 -10.30
CA GLU A 169 -6.88 -18.31 -10.64
C GLU A 169 -8.26 -18.24 -9.97
N PHE A 170 -8.97 -19.36 -9.85
CA PHE A 170 -10.32 -19.39 -9.28
C PHE A 170 -10.35 -19.08 -7.78
N PRO A 171 -9.54 -19.74 -6.92
CA PRO A 171 -9.49 -19.36 -5.51
C PRO A 171 -8.87 -17.97 -5.30
N ALA A 172 -7.90 -17.55 -6.13
CA ALA A 172 -7.35 -16.20 -6.06
C ALA A 172 -8.40 -15.13 -6.39
N LEU A 173 -9.21 -15.35 -7.43
CA LEU A 173 -10.32 -14.48 -7.79
C LEU A 173 -11.37 -14.43 -6.68
N GLU A 174 -11.75 -15.58 -6.10
CA GLU A 174 -12.70 -15.63 -4.99
C GLU A 174 -12.22 -14.77 -3.82
N GLU A 175 -10.92 -14.79 -3.50
CA GLU A 175 -10.38 -13.99 -2.40
C GLU A 175 -10.55 -12.48 -2.58
N ILE A 176 -10.45 -11.96 -3.82
CA ILE A 176 -10.52 -10.51 -4.11
C ILE A 176 -11.92 -10.03 -4.55
N ALA A 177 -12.79 -10.94 -5.00
CA ALA A 177 -14.12 -10.62 -5.54
C ALA A 177 -15.29 -10.95 -4.60
N SER A 178 -15.07 -11.77 -3.57
CA SER A 178 -16.12 -12.25 -2.66
C SER A 178 -16.17 -11.47 -1.35
N THR A 179 -17.38 -11.23 -0.83
CA THR A 179 -17.57 -10.65 0.51
C THR A 179 -17.40 -11.68 1.64
N GLN A 180 -17.15 -12.94 1.30
CA GLN A 180 -16.99 -14.03 2.26
C GLN A 180 -15.52 -14.43 2.48
N SER A 181 -14.61 -13.92 1.65
CA SER A 181 -13.19 -14.27 1.68
C SER A 181 -12.46 -13.76 2.91
N ASP A 182 -11.29 -14.34 3.16
CA ASP A 182 -10.41 -13.90 4.25
C ASP A 182 -9.78 -12.53 3.93
N LEU A 183 -9.42 -12.29 2.67
CA LEU A 183 -8.91 -11.00 2.22
C LEU A 183 -9.93 -9.87 2.34
N TYR A 184 -11.20 -10.13 2.03
CA TYR A 184 -12.27 -9.16 2.25
C TYR A 184 -12.44 -8.88 3.75
N ARG A 185 -12.50 -9.91 4.59
CA ARG A 185 -12.68 -9.73 6.04
C ARG A 185 -11.56 -8.90 6.66
N ARG A 186 -10.29 -9.25 6.37
CA ARG A 186 -9.10 -8.50 6.81
C ARG A 186 -9.13 -7.06 6.30
N GLY A 187 -9.44 -6.87 5.01
CA GLY A 187 -9.53 -5.55 4.39
C GLY A 187 -10.62 -4.70 5.04
N LYS A 188 -11.80 -5.27 5.31
CA LYS A 188 -12.90 -4.56 6.00
C LYS A 188 -12.50 -4.14 7.41
N ASP A 189 -11.81 -4.99 8.17
CA ASP A 189 -11.35 -4.60 9.51
C ASP A 189 -10.33 -3.46 9.45
N ILE A 190 -9.45 -3.45 8.45
CA ILE A 190 -8.55 -2.33 8.16
C ILE A 190 -9.37 -1.06 7.82
N THR A 191 -10.36 -1.13 6.92
CA THR A 191 -11.19 0.04 6.56
C THR A 191 -11.93 0.62 7.77
N LYS A 192 -12.50 -0.23 8.64
CA LYS A 192 -13.16 0.18 9.89
C LYS A 192 -12.18 0.89 10.82
N ARG A 193 -10.96 0.35 10.95
CA ARG A 193 -9.91 0.93 11.81
C ARG A 193 -9.47 2.30 11.30
N ILE A 194 -9.19 2.42 10.01
CA ILE A 194 -8.82 3.70 9.38
C ILE A 194 -9.97 4.70 9.54
N SER A 195 -11.22 4.28 9.30
CA SER A 195 -12.39 5.16 9.47
C SER A 195 -12.52 5.63 10.92
N PHE A 196 -12.33 4.75 11.89
CA PHE A 196 -12.36 5.11 13.31
C PHE A 196 -11.27 6.12 13.68
N LEU A 197 -10.06 5.97 13.14
CA LEU A 197 -8.91 6.83 13.45
C LEU A 197 -9.01 8.21 12.78
N THR A 198 -9.41 8.22 11.52
CA THR A 198 -9.47 9.45 10.68
C THR A 198 -10.79 10.19 10.78
N LYS A 199 -11.84 9.53 11.30
CA LYS A 199 -13.23 10.02 11.29
C LYS A 199 -13.79 10.29 9.89
N LYS A 200 -13.21 9.66 8.86
CA LYS A 200 -13.67 9.72 7.47
C LYS A 200 -14.25 8.37 7.02
N PRO A 201 -15.20 8.33 6.09
CA PRO A 201 -15.62 7.09 5.44
C PRO A 201 -14.44 6.43 4.72
N VAL A 202 -14.39 5.10 4.74
CA VAL A 202 -13.38 4.32 4.01
C VAL A 202 -14.07 3.22 3.23
N TYR A 203 -13.90 3.22 1.93
CA TYR A 203 -14.47 2.23 1.01
C TYR A 203 -13.47 1.12 0.72
N TYR A 204 -13.93 -0.13 0.68
CA TYR A 204 -13.14 -1.28 0.21
C TYR A 204 -13.43 -1.53 -1.26
N TYR A 205 -12.40 -1.66 -2.08
CA TYR A 205 -12.57 -2.08 -3.47
C TYR A 205 -12.77 -3.59 -3.58
N LEU A 206 -13.94 -3.99 -4.09
CA LEU A 206 -14.27 -5.38 -4.40
C LEU A 206 -14.12 -5.61 -5.91
N TYR A 207 -13.13 -6.42 -6.28
CA TYR A 207 -12.78 -6.71 -7.67
C TYR A 207 -13.91 -7.44 -8.40
N ARG A 208 -14.08 -7.15 -9.70
CA ARG A 208 -15.09 -7.83 -10.52
C ARG A 208 -14.56 -8.17 -11.92
N VAL A 209 -14.55 -9.46 -12.22
CA VAL A 209 -14.36 -10.06 -13.56
C VAL A 209 -15.20 -11.34 -13.65
N GLY A 210 -15.42 -11.89 -14.84
CA GLY A 210 -16.21 -13.10 -15.07
C GLY A 210 -17.72 -12.85 -15.04
N GLY A 211 -18.16 -11.68 -15.48
CA GLY A 211 -19.58 -11.36 -15.62
C GLY A 211 -20.26 -12.20 -16.71
N VAL A 212 -21.58 -12.43 -16.58
CA VAL A 212 -22.34 -13.20 -17.59
C VAL A 212 -22.65 -12.36 -18.82
N ASP A 213 -23.20 -11.16 -18.62
CA ASP A 213 -23.47 -10.19 -19.68
C ASP A 213 -23.53 -8.77 -19.09
N LYS A 214 -23.46 -7.76 -19.98
CA LYS A 214 -23.46 -6.36 -19.57
C LYS A 214 -24.77 -5.94 -18.88
N ALA A 215 -25.92 -6.47 -19.31
CA ALA A 215 -27.21 -6.06 -18.75
C ALA A 215 -27.35 -6.50 -17.29
N SER A 216 -27.02 -7.76 -16.99
CA SER A 216 -27.02 -8.32 -15.64
C SER A 216 -26.00 -7.64 -14.72
N GLU A 217 -24.80 -7.31 -15.21
CA GLU A 217 -23.82 -6.56 -14.43
C GLU A 217 -24.35 -5.18 -14.05
N LEU A 218 -25.02 -4.47 -14.97
CA LEU A 218 -25.59 -3.15 -14.72
C LEU A 218 -26.75 -3.17 -13.70
N GLU A 219 -27.39 -4.32 -13.48
CA GLU A 219 -28.49 -4.51 -12.52
C GLU A 219 -28.04 -5.16 -11.20
N ARG A 220 -26.75 -5.51 -11.09
CA ARG A 220 -26.18 -6.18 -9.92
C ARG A 220 -26.40 -5.38 -8.65
N LYS A 221 -26.91 -6.06 -7.61
CA LYS A 221 -27.07 -5.49 -6.27
C LYS A 221 -25.79 -5.59 -5.46
N CYS A 222 -25.70 -4.81 -4.38
CA CYS A 222 -24.58 -4.91 -3.46
C CYS A 222 -24.46 -6.34 -2.90
N PRO A 223 -23.29 -7.00 -2.99
CA PRO A 223 -23.14 -8.39 -2.53
C PRO A 223 -23.15 -8.53 -1.00
N SER A 224 -23.21 -7.43 -0.25
CA SER A 224 -23.28 -7.46 1.22
C SER A 224 -24.69 -7.18 1.75
N CYS A 225 -25.41 -6.20 1.19
CA CYS A 225 -26.73 -5.79 1.71
C CYS A 225 -27.88 -5.96 0.69
N HIS A 226 -27.58 -6.37 -0.53
CA HIS A 226 -28.52 -6.50 -1.65
C HIS A 226 -29.24 -5.19 -2.05
N GLY A 227 -28.77 -4.04 -1.58
CA GLY A 227 -29.29 -2.73 -1.98
C GLY A 227 -28.81 -2.27 -3.35
N GLU A 228 -29.47 -1.23 -3.87
CA GLU A 228 -28.98 -0.47 -5.03
C GLU A 228 -27.69 0.27 -4.67
N TRP A 229 -26.77 0.31 -5.61
CA TRP A 229 -25.44 0.87 -5.40
C TRP A 229 -24.74 1.29 -6.70
N LYS A 230 -25.39 1.14 -7.85
CA LYS A 230 -24.87 1.63 -9.12
C LYS A 230 -24.87 3.15 -9.11
N LEU A 231 -23.76 3.74 -9.50
CA LEU A 231 -23.63 5.17 -9.64
C LEU A 231 -24.19 5.64 -11.00
N PRO A 232 -24.75 6.86 -11.07
CA PRO A 232 -25.11 7.47 -12.35
C PRO A 232 -23.90 7.66 -13.27
N GLU A 233 -22.76 8.02 -12.69
CA GLU A 233 -21.47 8.18 -13.37
C GLU A 233 -20.37 7.46 -12.57
N PRO A 234 -19.42 6.79 -13.24
CA PRO A 234 -18.35 6.08 -12.54
C PRO A 234 -17.47 7.03 -11.72
N TRP A 235 -17.24 6.71 -10.45
CA TRP A 235 -16.34 7.49 -9.61
C TRP A 235 -14.91 7.31 -10.09
N PHE A 236 -14.23 8.43 -10.40
CA PHE A 236 -12.90 8.47 -11.01
C PHE A 236 -12.78 7.72 -12.35
N GLY A 237 -13.91 7.47 -13.04
CA GLY A 237 -13.91 6.69 -14.27
C GLY A 237 -13.62 5.19 -14.06
N LEU A 238 -13.59 4.72 -12.81
CA LEU A 238 -13.22 3.33 -12.46
C LEU A 238 -14.32 2.60 -11.69
N PHE A 239 -14.94 3.26 -10.71
CA PHE A 239 -15.91 2.60 -9.83
C PHE A 239 -17.34 2.89 -10.28
N ASP A 240 -17.96 1.92 -10.94
CA ASP A 240 -19.36 1.99 -11.35
C ASP A 240 -20.35 1.82 -10.19
N PHE A 241 -19.90 1.22 -9.08
CA PHE A 241 -20.72 0.91 -7.92
C PHE A 241 -20.12 1.45 -6.64
N ARG A 242 -20.97 2.00 -5.78
CA ARG A 242 -20.63 2.48 -4.42
C ARG A 242 -21.80 2.23 -3.48
N CYS A 243 -21.57 1.39 -2.48
CA CYS A 243 -22.52 1.14 -1.40
C CYS A 243 -22.04 1.86 -0.13
N GLU A 244 -22.73 2.93 0.26
CA GLU A 244 -22.39 3.68 1.47
C GLU A 244 -22.60 2.89 2.76
N PRO A 245 -23.73 2.19 2.98
CA PRO A 245 -23.94 1.44 4.21
C PRO A 245 -22.88 0.36 4.45
N CYS A 246 -22.39 -0.28 3.38
CA CYS A 246 -21.38 -1.33 3.46
C CYS A 246 -19.95 -0.79 3.39
N GLY A 247 -19.74 0.43 2.88
CA GLY A 247 -18.42 0.97 2.58
C GLY A 247 -17.67 0.10 1.57
N ILE A 248 -18.30 -0.19 0.43
CA ILE A 248 -17.72 -1.00 -0.66
C ILE A 248 -17.88 -0.22 -1.96
N VAL A 249 -16.84 -0.24 -2.79
CA VAL A 249 -16.87 0.19 -4.19
C VAL A 249 -16.50 -0.99 -5.08
N SER A 250 -16.98 -0.99 -6.32
CA SER A 250 -16.71 -2.06 -7.29
C SER A 250 -16.87 -1.49 -8.70
N ASN A 251 -16.33 -2.20 -9.67
CA ASN A 251 -16.49 -1.93 -11.10
C ASN A 251 -17.53 -2.87 -11.73
N ILE A 252 -18.03 -2.51 -12.91
CA ILE A 252 -18.62 -3.48 -13.84
C ILE A 252 -17.54 -4.48 -14.21
N SER A 253 -17.89 -5.76 -14.37
CA SER A 253 -16.94 -6.78 -14.85
C SER A 253 -16.02 -6.25 -15.94
N TRP A 254 -14.72 -6.44 -15.77
CA TRP A 254 -13.70 -6.03 -16.74
C TRP A 254 -13.97 -6.58 -18.15
N ASP A 255 -14.72 -7.68 -18.28
CA ASP A 255 -15.16 -8.24 -19.58
C ASP A 255 -16.09 -7.31 -20.39
N PHE A 256 -16.74 -6.34 -19.74
CA PHE A 256 -17.80 -5.50 -20.34
C PHE A 256 -17.59 -4.00 -20.21
N GLN A 257 -16.42 -3.58 -19.71
CA GLN A 257 -16.03 -2.18 -19.70
C GLN A 257 -15.79 -1.66 -21.12
#